data_AF-A0A3Q3FVF3-F1
#
_entry.id   AF-A0A3Q3FVF3-F1
#
_cell.length_a   1.000
_cell.length_b   1.000
_cell.length_c   1.000
_cell.angle_alpha   90.00
_cell.angle_beta   90.00
_cell.angle_gamma   90.00
#
_symmetry.space_group_name_H-M   'P 1'
#
loop_
_entity.id
_entity.type
_entity.pdbx_description
1 polymer ?
#
loop_
_entity_poly.entity_id
_entity_poly.type
_entity_poly.pdbx_seq_one_letter_code
_entity_poly.pdbx_strand_id
1 'polypeptide(L)'
;LLRMLLLLLLLLLLLQPASYVAVISPQDPVLQIGSSLTATCTLNPELGSRTGSLYWTLNGMILSNSTYSMLGPDALSVTLHNLNGSQQQSGDNLVCHRADGHVLAGSCLYVGMPPEKPVNITCWSRNTKDLSCKWSPGGRGETHIQTKYILKYKLRWYGKEKECENDGTAGKLRYSCYIPRNLALFTPYEIWVEAANQLGSATSDITTLDILNVVTTDPPANVQVSRVGDLDDQLTIRWASSHELKDVLFQAKYQIRYRLEESVEWKVVDDVGNQTSCRLAGLRSGTVYFVQVRCNPVGIYGSRKAGIWSDWSHPAAASTPSSQQLKSGSCDSKPSQRNSTLRRELKQFFGWVRKHANGCSGMSIKLYDQWRVWLQKSHKTRNQVGKRNLSLSFYYLF
;
A
#
# COMPACT_ATOMS: atom_id res chain seq x y z
N LEU A 1 -24.59 51.02 -18.37
CA LEU A 1 -24.66 50.83 -19.84
C LEU A 1 -23.31 50.43 -20.43
N LEU A 2 -22.26 51.26 -20.35
CA LEU A 2 -20.95 50.95 -20.94
C LEU A 2 -20.29 49.64 -20.43
N ARG A 3 -20.38 49.34 -19.12
CA ARG A 3 -19.86 48.09 -18.53
C ARG A 3 -20.64 46.83 -18.95
N MET A 4 -21.96 46.94 -19.15
CA MET A 4 -22.80 45.85 -19.65
C MET A 4 -22.49 45.56 -21.11
N LEU A 5 -22.26 46.60 -21.92
CA LEU A 5 -21.86 46.46 -23.32
C LEU A 5 -20.48 45.79 -23.44
N LEU A 6 -19.54 46.13 -22.56
CA LEU A 6 -18.20 45.54 -22.52
C LEU A 6 -18.23 44.06 -22.12
N LEU A 7 -19.06 43.69 -21.12
CA LEU A 7 -19.30 42.30 -20.71
C LEU A 7 -19.96 41.48 -21.81
N LEU A 8 -20.93 42.06 -22.53
CA LEU A 8 -21.57 41.42 -23.67
C LEU A 8 -20.58 41.19 -24.82
N LEU A 9 -19.72 42.18 -25.11
CA LEU A 9 -18.65 42.05 -26.11
C LEU A 9 -17.62 40.99 -25.70
N LEU A 10 -17.22 40.94 -24.43
CA LEU A 10 -16.32 39.91 -23.90
C LEU A 10 -16.96 38.51 -23.95
N LEU A 11 -18.26 38.39 -23.68
CA LEU A 11 -19.00 37.14 -23.84
C LEU A 11 -19.05 36.71 -25.31
N LEU A 12 -19.29 37.65 -26.24
CA LEU A 12 -19.27 37.43 -27.70
C LEU A 12 -17.88 37.06 -28.24
N LEU A 13 -16.81 37.62 -27.66
CA LEU A 13 -15.41 37.27 -27.96
C LEU A 13 -15.03 35.88 -27.41
N LEU A 14 -15.59 35.49 -26.26
CA LEU A 14 -15.45 34.14 -25.69
C LEU A 14 -16.34 33.09 -26.39
N LEU A 15 -17.34 33.54 -27.17
CA LEU A 15 -18.27 32.72 -27.96
C LEU A 15 -17.79 32.52 -29.42
N GLN A 16 -16.60 32.99 -29.80
CA GLN A 16 -16.05 32.62 -31.10
C GLN A 16 -15.83 31.10 -31.13
N PRO A 17 -16.49 30.35 -32.04
CA PRO A 17 -16.20 28.94 -32.18
C PRO A 17 -14.72 28.84 -32.54
N ALA A 18 -13.95 28.10 -31.74
CA ALA A 18 -12.58 27.78 -32.11
C ALA A 18 -12.61 27.27 -33.56
N SER A 19 -11.84 27.91 -34.43
CA SER A 19 -11.87 27.61 -35.85
C SER A 19 -11.15 26.28 -36.08
N TYR A 20 -11.89 25.17 -35.95
CA TYR A 20 -11.35 23.83 -36.15
C TYR A 20 -11.17 23.56 -37.64
N VAL A 21 -10.05 22.92 -38.00
CA VAL A 21 -9.71 22.53 -39.38
C VAL A 21 -10.60 21.37 -39.86
N ALA A 22 -10.96 20.47 -38.94
CA ALA A 22 -11.91 19.39 -39.16
C ALA A 22 -12.68 19.09 -37.87
N VAL A 23 -13.82 18.42 -37.99
CA VAL A 23 -14.65 17.99 -36.85
C VAL A 23 -14.98 16.51 -37.01
N ILE A 24 -14.90 15.76 -35.89
CA ILE A 24 -15.36 14.37 -35.81
C ILE A 24 -16.75 14.33 -35.18
N SER A 25 -17.65 13.53 -35.76
CA SER A 25 -18.98 13.27 -35.21
C SER A 25 -19.30 11.76 -35.22
N PRO A 26 -19.82 11.19 -34.11
CA PRO A 26 -20.04 11.82 -32.81
C PRO A 26 -18.72 12.13 -32.08
N GLN A 27 -18.69 13.19 -31.27
CA GLN A 27 -17.57 13.53 -30.41
C GLN A 27 -17.68 12.80 -29.08
N ASP A 28 -16.61 12.09 -28.74
CA ASP A 28 -16.34 11.36 -27.52
C ASP A 28 -17.42 10.33 -27.14
N PRO A 29 -17.79 9.42 -28.07
CA PRO A 29 -18.91 8.51 -27.87
C PRO A 29 -18.62 7.47 -26.78
N VAL A 30 -19.69 7.11 -26.07
CA VAL A 30 -19.69 6.01 -25.09
C VAL A 30 -20.54 4.87 -25.61
N LEU A 31 -19.97 3.68 -25.66
CA LEU A 31 -20.55 2.53 -26.31
C LEU A 31 -20.41 1.26 -25.47
N GLN A 32 -21.32 0.32 -25.65
CA GLN A 32 -21.21 -1.00 -25.05
C GLN A 32 -20.26 -1.90 -25.86
N ILE A 33 -19.54 -2.80 -25.20
CA ILE A 33 -18.73 -3.82 -25.86
C ILE A 33 -19.59 -4.61 -26.86
N GLY A 34 -19.05 -4.86 -28.06
CA GLY A 34 -19.72 -5.56 -29.16
C GLY A 34 -20.59 -4.67 -30.05
N SER A 35 -20.78 -3.39 -29.69
CA SER A 35 -21.49 -2.42 -30.54
C SER A 35 -20.65 -1.99 -31.76
N SER A 36 -21.29 -1.25 -32.66
CA SER A 36 -20.65 -0.65 -33.82
C SER A 36 -20.68 0.88 -33.73
N LEU A 37 -19.66 1.54 -34.26
CA LEU A 37 -19.56 3.00 -34.37
C LEU A 37 -19.40 3.39 -35.83
N THR A 38 -20.20 4.36 -36.28
CA THR A 38 -19.92 5.10 -37.50
C THR A 38 -19.52 6.51 -37.12
N ALA A 39 -18.26 6.88 -37.39
CA ALA A 39 -17.74 8.22 -37.16
C ALA A 39 -17.48 8.91 -38.49
N THR A 40 -17.66 10.22 -38.54
CA THR A 40 -17.43 11.04 -39.74
C THR A 40 -16.47 12.17 -39.41
N CYS A 41 -15.47 12.37 -40.26
CA CYS A 41 -14.54 13.48 -40.22
C CYS A 41 -14.91 14.43 -41.35
N THR A 42 -15.31 15.65 -41.00
CA THR A 42 -15.73 16.67 -41.96
C THR A 42 -14.76 17.84 -41.92
N LEU A 43 -14.20 18.20 -43.06
CA LEU A 43 -13.31 19.35 -43.22
C LEU A 43 -14.09 20.66 -43.18
N ASN A 44 -13.51 21.67 -42.54
CA ASN A 44 -14.04 23.02 -42.64
C ASN A 44 -13.76 23.59 -44.04
N PRO A 45 -14.77 24.05 -44.79
CA PRO A 45 -14.58 24.55 -46.16
C PRO A 45 -13.68 25.79 -46.28
N GLU A 46 -13.51 26.56 -45.20
CA GLU A 46 -12.69 27.79 -45.21
C GLU A 46 -11.22 27.58 -44.80
N LEU A 47 -10.95 26.60 -43.91
CA LEU A 47 -9.60 26.31 -43.40
C LEU A 47 -9.03 24.96 -43.88
N GLY A 48 -9.88 24.04 -44.34
CA GLY A 48 -9.50 22.72 -44.81
C GLY A 48 -9.07 22.76 -46.27
N SER A 49 -7.78 22.60 -46.54
CA SER A 49 -7.32 22.36 -47.91
C SER A 49 -7.90 21.05 -48.43
N ARG A 50 -8.59 21.10 -49.59
CA ARG A 50 -9.15 19.93 -50.31
C ARG A 50 -8.08 19.02 -50.94
N THR A 51 -6.81 19.34 -50.74
CA THR A 51 -5.69 18.63 -51.35
C THR A 51 -5.27 17.44 -50.47
N GLY A 52 -5.68 16.24 -50.87
CA GLY A 52 -5.21 14.97 -50.27
C GLY A 52 -6.33 14.10 -49.72
N SER A 53 -6.12 12.78 -49.74
CA SER A 53 -7.03 11.82 -49.13
C SER A 53 -6.99 11.89 -47.60
N LEU A 54 -8.12 11.63 -46.95
CA LEU A 54 -8.18 11.48 -45.50
C LEU A 54 -7.95 10.01 -45.12
N TYR A 55 -7.49 9.77 -43.90
CA TYR A 55 -7.46 8.43 -43.33
C TYR A 55 -7.66 8.47 -41.80
N TRP A 56 -8.01 7.33 -41.23
CA TRP A 56 -8.26 7.20 -39.79
C TRP A 56 -7.22 6.33 -39.09
N THR A 57 -6.95 6.65 -37.84
CA THR A 57 -6.24 5.77 -36.92
C THR A 57 -7.03 5.55 -35.65
N LEU A 58 -6.95 4.34 -35.09
CA LEU A 58 -7.42 4.02 -33.74
C LEU A 58 -6.22 3.60 -32.89
N ASN A 59 -5.97 4.32 -31.79
CA ASN A 59 -4.81 4.10 -30.91
C ASN A 59 -3.47 4.06 -31.67
N GLY A 60 -3.33 4.91 -32.70
CA GLY A 60 -2.14 5.01 -33.55
C GLY A 60 -2.06 3.97 -34.68
N MET A 61 -2.98 3.00 -34.73
CA MET A 61 -3.04 2.01 -35.81
C MET A 61 -3.92 2.51 -36.95
N ILE A 62 -3.40 2.48 -38.18
CA ILE A 62 -4.16 2.86 -39.39
C ILE A 62 -5.29 1.85 -39.62
N LEU A 63 -6.50 2.37 -39.83
CA LEU A 63 -7.67 1.55 -40.12
C LEU A 63 -7.72 1.13 -41.59
N SER A 64 -8.30 -0.05 -41.86
CA SER A 64 -8.39 -0.60 -43.22
C SER A 64 -9.29 0.26 -44.10
N ASN A 65 -8.90 0.48 -45.36
CA ASN A 65 -9.72 1.19 -46.34
C ASN A 65 -11.10 0.54 -46.56
N SER A 66 -11.25 -0.76 -46.29
CA SER A 66 -12.54 -1.45 -46.37
C SER A 66 -13.57 -0.97 -45.32
N THR A 67 -13.11 -0.29 -44.27
CA THR A 67 -13.98 0.28 -43.22
C THR A 67 -14.45 1.69 -43.56
N TYR A 68 -13.97 2.28 -44.66
CA TYR A 68 -14.24 3.66 -45.03
C TYR A 68 -15.43 3.78 -45.99
N SER A 69 -16.17 4.86 -45.82
CA SER A 69 -17.18 5.32 -46.78
C SER A 69 -16.96 6.80 -47.09
N MET A 70 -16.80 7.10 -48.38
CA MET A 70 -16.71 8.47 -48.87
C MET A 70 -18.11 9.07 -48.88
N LEU A 71 -18.35 10.10 -48.07
CA LEU A 71 -19.66 10.80 -48.02
C LEU A 71 -19.69 12.03 -48.94
N GLY A 72 -18.54 12.49 -49.39
CA GLY A 72 -18.37 13.64 -50.27
C GLY A 72 -16.88 13.99 -50.43
N PRO A 73 -16.55 15.11 -51.08
CA PRO A 73 -15.17 15.55 -51.23
C PRO A 73 -14.52 15.98 -49.90
N ASP A 74 -15.33 16.47 -48.96
CA ASP A 74 -14.86 17.08 -47.71
C ASP A 74 -15.13 16.20 -46.47
N ALA A 75 -15.65 14.98 -46.66
CA ALA A 75 -16.06 14.12 -45.57
C ALA A 75 -15.71 12.65 -45.81
N LEU A 76 -14.97 12.08 -44.85
CA LEU A 76 -14.64 10.66 -44.79
C LEU A 76 -15.29 10.04 -43.55
N SER A 77 -16.08 8.99 -43.75
CA SER A 77 -16.64 8.20 -42.68
C SER A 77 -15.90 6.87 -42.49
N VAL A 78 -15.86 6.40 -41.25
CA VAL A 78 -15.35 5.09 -40.86
C VAL A 78 -16.40 4.35 -40.06
N THR A 79 -16.61 3.07 -40.37
CA THR A 79 -17.48 2.19 -39.60
C THR A 79 -16.68 1.07 -38.96
N LEU A 80 -16.72 1.03 -37.63
CA LEU A 80 -16.09 0.02 -36.80
C LEU A 80 -17.17 -0.91 -36.25
N HIS A 81 -16.97 -2.22 -36.38
CA HIS A 81 -17.92 -3.22 -35.90
C HIS A 81 -17.34 -4.04 -34.76
N ASN A 82 -18.22 -4.52 -33.89
CA ASN A 82 -17.88 -5.43 -32.78
C ASN A 82 -16.71 -4.90 -31.93
N LEU A 83 -16.85 -3.66 -31.45
CA LEU A 83 -15.81 -2.98 -30.68
C LEU A 83 -15.49 -3.71 -29.37
N ASN A 84 -14.20 -3.90 -29.11
CA ASN A 84 -13.72 -4.42 -27.83
C ASN A 84 -13.70 -3.32 -26.76
N GLY A 85 -13.62 -3.72 -25.49
CA GLY A 85 -13.51 -2.78 -24.37
C GLY A 85 -12.25 -1.92 -24.48
N SER A 86 -12.37 -0.66 -24.06
CA SER A 86 -11.30 0.32 -24.21
C SER A 86 -10.03 -0.08 -23.46
N GLN A 87 -8.88 0.18 -24.09
CA GLN A 87 -7.57 -0.22 -23.56
C GLN A 87 -7.00 0.82 -22.60
N GLN A 88 -7.49 2.05 -22.68
CA GLN A 88 -6.99 3.19 -21.93
C GLN A 88 -8.10 3.76 -21.06
N GLN A 89 -7.75 4.11 -19.81
CA GLN A 89 -8.72 4.74 -18.89
C GLN A 89 -9.19 6.13 -19.36
N SER A 90 -8.36 6.82 -20.16
CA SER A 90 -8.69 8.10 -20.79
C SER A 90 -9.53 7.98 -22.07
N GLY A 91 -9.93 6.77 -22.46
CA GLY A 91 -10.57 6.47 -23.74
C GLY A 91 -9.55 6.15 -24.83
N ASP A 92 -10.00 5.45 -25.86
CA ASP A 92 -9.22 5.12 -27.05
C ASP A 92 -9.22 6.30 -28.03
N ASN A 93 -8.09 6.54 -28.68
CA ASN A 93 -7.90 7.71 -29.54
C ASN A 93 -8.31 7.37 -30.98
N LEU A 94 -9.50 7.83 -31.40
CA LEU A 94 -9.93 7.81 -32.79
C LEU A 94 -9.55 9.15 -33.45
N VAL A 95 -8.67 9.09 -34.45
CA VAL A 95 -8.05 10.29 -35.00
C VAL A 95 -8.18 10.32 -36.52
N CYS A 96 -8.58 11.47 -37.04
CA CYS A 96 -8.65 11.76 -38.46
C CYS A 96 -7.39 12.50 -38.91
N HIS A 97 -6.76 12.01 -39.97
CA HIS A 97 -5.52 12.52 -40.52
C HIS A 97 -5.68 12.93 -41.97
N ARG A 98 -4.83 13.86 -42.40
CA ARG A 98 -4.58 14.15 -43.82
C ARG A 98 -3.51 13.22 -44.37
N ALA A 99 -3.50 12.99 -45.68
CA ALA A 99 -2.52 12.13 -46.38
C ALA A 99 -1.04 12.41 -46.07
N ASP A 100 -0.70 13.63 -45.67
CA ASP A 100 0.66 14.04 -45.30
C ASP A 100 1.03 13.72 -43.83
N GLY A 101 0.11 13.14 -43.06
CA GLY A 101 0.30 12.71 -41.68
C GLY A 101 -0.12 13.75 -40.63
N HIS A 102 -0.65 14.91 -41.01
CA HIS A 102 -1.14 15.89 -40.05
C HIS A 102 -2.46 15.43 -39.41
N VAL A 103 -2.51 15.52 -38.07
CA VAL A 103 -3.73 15.32 -37.28
C VAL A 103 -4.68 16.48 -37.51
N LEU A 104 -5.90 16.19 -37.97
CA LEU A 104 -6.92 17.19 -38.25
C LEU A 104 -7.94 17.33 -37.12
N ALA A 105 -8.34 16.20 -36.54
CA ALA A 105 -9.28 16.12 -35.44
C ALA A 105 -9.10 14.80 -34.68
N GLY A 106 -9.48 14.77 -33.40
CA GLY A 106 -9.44 13.57 -32.56
C GLY A 106 -10.67 13.46 -31.68
N SER A 107 -11.02 12.22 -31.33
CA SER A 107 -12.09 11.90 -30.40
C SER A 107 -11.70 10.72 -29.51
N CYS A 108 -12.09 10.79 -28.23
CA CYS A 108 -11.91 9.74 -27.25
C CYS A 108 -13.11 8.78 -27.27
N LEU A 109 -12.90 7.59 -27.82
CA LEU A 109 -13.87 6.51 -27.81
C LEU A 109 -13.85 5.78 -26.47
N TYR A 110 -15.01 5.65 -25.81
CA TYR A 110 -15.16 4.91 -24.55
C TYR A 110 -16.03 3.68 -24.75
N VAL A 111 -15.42 2.50 -24.87
CA VAL A 111 -16.14 1.22 -25.01
C VAL A 111 -16.06 0.44 -23.72
N GLY A 112 -17.20 0.07 -23.16
CA GLY A 112 -17.23 -0.61 -21.88
C GLY A 112 -18.52 -1.35 -21.60
N MET A 113 -18.72 -1.64 -20.31
CA MET A 113 -19.94 -2.27 -19.80
C MET A 113 -20.57 -1.41 -18.71
N PRO A 114 -21.90 -1.42 -18.56
CA PRO A 114 -22.53 -0.86 -17.36
C PRO A 114 -22.01 -1.61 -16.12
N PRO A 115 -21.93 -0.95 -14.96
CA PRO A 115 -21.48 -1.59 -13.74
C PRO A 115 -22.48 -2.66 -13.29
N GLU A 116 -21.98 -3.79 -12.80
CA GLU A 116 -22.77 -4.76 -12.08
C GLU A 116 -22.85 -4.41 -10.59
N LYS A 117 -23.85 -4.98 -9.89
CA LYS A 117 -24.06 -4.69 -8.47
C LYS A 117 -22.81 -5.04 -7.64
N PRO A 118 -22.27 -4.10 -6.85
CA PRO A 118 -21.16 -4.41 -5.95
C PRO A 118 -21.54 -5.46 -4.91
N VAL A 119 -20.57 -6.27 -4.48
CA VAL A 119 -20.77 -7.39 -3.56
C VAL A 119 -19.71 -7.40 -2.45
N ASN A 120 -19.90 -8.27 -1.45
CA ASN A 120 -18.94 -8.52 -0.37
C ASN A 120 -18.54 -7.26 0.42
N ILE A 121 -19.54 -6.44 0.79
CA ILE A 121 -19.31 -5.29 1.67
C ILE A 121 -18.90 -5.83 3.04
N THR A 122 -17.68 -5.50 3.44
CA THR A 122 -17.09 -5.89 4.73
C THR A 122 -16.56 -4.64 5.40
N CYS A 123 -16.86 -4.48 6.68
CA CYS A 123 -16.42 -3.32 7.45
C CYS A 123 -15.78 -3.74 8.76
N TRP A 124 -14.87 -2.90 9.26
CA TRP A 124 -14.28 -3.03 10.58
C TRP A 124 -14.09 -1.64 11.19
N SER A 125 -14.19 -1.58 12.51
CA SER A 125 -14.03 -0.36 13.29
C SER A 125 -12.82 -0.50 14.19
N ARG A 126 -11.84 0.40 14.05
CA ARG A 126 -10.69 0.41 14.95
C ARG A 126 -11.08 1.12 16.23
N ASN A 127 -11.00 0.39 17.34
CA ASN A 127 -11.23 0.92 18.69
C ASN A 127 -12.56 1.71 18.82
N THR A 128 -13.62 1.28 18.12
CA THR A 128 -14.95 1.91 18.06
C THR A 128 -14.99 3.39 17.64
N LYS A 129 -13.91 3.92 17.05
CA LYS A 129 -13.74 5.36 16.73
C LYS A 129 -13.94 5.69 15.27
N ASP A 130 -13.58 4.76 14.39
CA ASP A 130 -13.68 4.90 12.94
C ASP A 130 -14.43 3.72 12.31
N LEU A 131 -14.70 3.82 11.01
CA LEU A 131 -15.28 2.72 10.25
C LEU A 131 -14.60 2.65 8.88
N SER A 132 -13.93 1.53 8.63
CA SER A 132 -13.35 1.22 7.34
C SER A 132 -14.19 0.14 6.66
N CYS A 133 -14.54 0.35 5.40
CA CYS A 133 -15.31 -0.61 4.62
C CYS A 133 -14.61 -0.92 3.30
N LYS A 134 -14.75 -2.16 2.84
CA LYS A 134 -14.26 -2.65 1.55
C LYS A 134 -15.37 -3.43 0.85
N TRP A 135 -15.36 -3.40 -0.47
CA TRP A 135 -16.27 -4.17 -1.31
C TRP A 135 -15.53 -4.72 -2.53
N SER A 136 -16.19 -5.58 -3.29
CA SER A 136 -15.75 -6.02 -4.61
C SER A 136 -16.71 -5.49 -5.67
N PRO A 137 -16.23 -5.18 -6.89
CA PRO A 137 -17.12 -4.99 -8.04
C PRO A 137 -18.00 -6.23 -8.24
N GLY A 138 -19.18 -6.02 -8.83
CA GLY A 138 -19.92 -7.13 -9.41
C GLY A 138 -19.21 -7.69 -10.66
N GLY A 139 -19.53 -8.94 -11.02
CA GLY A 139 -19.08 -9.55 -12.27
C GLY A 139 -17.57 -9.81 -12.38
N ARG A 140 -17.03 -9.69 -13.61
CA ARG A 140 -15.60 -9.93 -13.93
C ARG A 140 -14.67 -8.75 -13.56
N GLY A 141 -15.18 -7.73 -12.86
CA GLY A 141 -14.37 -6.65 -12.27
C GLY A 141 -14.22 -5.39 -13.13
N GLU A 142 -13.88 -5.51 -14.41
CA GLU A 142 -13.55 -4.36 -15.27
C GLU A 142 -14.69 -3.96 -16.22
N THR A 143 -15.17 -2.73 -16.07
CA THR A 143 -16.13 -2.09 -16.98
C THR A 143 -15.48 -1.47 -18.21
N HIS A 144 -14.13 -1.46 -18.28
CA HIS A 144 -13.31 -0.83 -19.34
C HIS A 144 -13.49 0.70 -19.51
N ILE A 145 -14.37 1.31 -18.73
CA ILE A 145 -14.58 2.76 -18.68
C ILE A 145 -14.55 3.23 -17.22
N GLN A 146 -14.38 4.54 -17.00
CA GLN A 146 -14.32 5.08 -15.65
C GLN A 146 -15.65 4.85 -14.92
N THR A 147 -15.59 4.06 -13.85
CA THR A 147 -16.73 3.77 -12.96
C THR A 147 -16.46 4.34 -11.59
N LYS A 148 -17.38 5.18 -11.12
CA LYS A 148 -17.38 5.75 -9.77
C LYS A 148 -18.10 4.80 -8.82
N TYR A 149 -17.52 4.56 -7.66
CA TYR A 149 -18.15 3.82 -6.56
C TYR A 149 -18.29 4.74 -5.36
N ILE A 150 -19.49 4.79 -4.79
CA ILE A 150 -19.82 5.64 -3.63
C ILE A 150 -20.42 4.75 -2.56
N LEU A 151 -19.75 4.64 -1.41
CA LEU A 151 -20.35 4.02 -0.23
C LEU A 151 -21.28 5.02 0.44
N LYS A 152 -22.51 4.60 0.67
CA LYS A 152 -23.54 5.36 1.36
C LYS A 152 -23.96 4.67 2.64
N TYR A 153 -24.33 5.47 3.62
CA TYR A 153 -24.72 4.97 4.93
C TYR A 153 -25.70 5.90 5.65
N LYS A 154 -26.52 5.31 6.51
CA LYS A 154 -27.39 6.03 7.45
C LYS A 154 -27.61 5.18 8.70
N LEU A 155 -28.09 5.80 9.77
CA LEU A 155 -28.59 5.03 10.91
C LEU A 155 -29.91 4.38 10.50
N ARG A 156 -30.15 3.13 10.92
CA ARG A 156 -31.28 2.31 10.45
C ARG A 156 -32.63 2.94 10.75
N TRP A 157 -32.76 3.57 11.92
CA TRP A 157 -34.05 4.04 12.44
C TRP A 157 -34.29 5.54 12.24
N TYR A 158 -33.23 6.34 12.06
CA TYR A 158 -33.29 7.79 11.96
C TYR A 158 -32.07 8.34 11.24
N GLY A 159 -32.02 9.65 11.01
CA GLY A 159 -30.90 10.29 10.35
C GLY A 159 -31.00 10.29 8.83
N LYS A 160 -30.13 11.10 8.22
CA LYS A 160 -30.09 11.28 6.77
C LYS A 160 -29.00 10.40 6.16
N GLU A 161 -29.22 10.04 4.89
CA GLU A 161 -28.21 9.45 4.04
C GLU A 161 -26.96 10.31 4.00
N LYS A 162 -25.80 9.66 4.15
CA LYS A 162 -24.49 10.26 4.05
C LYS A 162 -23.68 9.50 3.01
N GLU A 163 -22.91 10.23 2.23
CA GLU A 163 -21.90 9.66 1.35
C GLU A 163 -20.56 9.63 2.07
N CYS A 164 -19.81 8.56 1.87
CA CYS A 164 -18.44 8.51 2.32
C CYS A 164 -17.55 9.36 1.41
N GLU A 165 -17.09 10.48 1.93
CA GLU A 165 -16.10 11.31 1.24
C GLU A 165 -14.75 10.57 1.25
N ASN A 166 -14.28 10.13 0.08
CA ASN A 166 -12.91 9.71 -0.08
C ASN A 166 -12.01 10.95 0.02
N ASP A 167 -11.49 11.21 1.22
CA ASP A 167 -10.59 12.32 1.48
C ASP A 167 -9.40 12.25 0.50
N GLY A 168 -9.23 13.30 -0.30
CA GLY A 168 -8.49 13.38 -1.56
C GLY A 168 -6.97 13.20 -1.47
N THR A 169 -6.50 12.25 -0.67
CA THR A 169 -5.10 11.83 -0.63
C THR A 169 -4.86 10.79 -1.73
N ALA A 170 -4.31 11.31 -2.83
CA ALA A 170 -3.69 10.62 -3.95
C ALA A 170 -3.31 9.14 -3.67
N GLY A 171 -4.02 8.21 -4.33
CA GLY A 171 -3.58 6.82 -4.50
C GLY A 171 -4.33 5.71 -3.74
N LYS A 172 -5.51 5.96 -3.15
CA LYS A 172 -6.18 4.99 -2.25
C LYS A 172 -7.35 4.21 -2.87
N LEU A 173 -7.12 2.91 -3.07
CA LEU A 173 -8.06 1.78 -3.08
C LEU A 173 -9.47 2.03 -3.66
N ARG A 174 -9.62 1.74 -4.96
CA ARG A 174 -10.84 1.86 -5.80
C ARG A 174 -12.14 1.28 -5.20
N TYR A 175 -12.04 0.36 -4.24
CA TYR A 175 -13.15 -0.38 -3.64
C TYR A 175 -13.15 -0.35 -2.11
N SER A 176 -12.78 0.80 -1.54
CA SER A 176 -12.80 1.02 -0.09
C SER A 176 -13.22 2.44 0.28
N CYS A 177 -13.70 2.59 1.52
CA CYS A 177 -14.08 3.87 2.11
C CYS A 177 -13.63 3.91 3.58
N TYR A 178 -13.30 5.12 4.06
CA TYR A 178 -12.92 5.38 5.44
C TYR A 178 -13.78 6.50 6.03
N ILE A 179 -14.47 6.21 7.12
CA ILE A 179 -15.28 7.17 7.89
C ILE A 179 -14.54 7.45 9.21
N PRO A 180 -13.92 8.63 9.38
CA PRO A 180 -12.95 8.85 10.45
C PRO A 180 -13.55 9.07 11.85
N ARG A 181 -14.79 9.56 11.96
CA ARG A 181 -15.38 10.00 13.23
C ARG A 181 -16.90 10.19 13.15
N ASN A 182 -17.49 10.64 14.26
CA ASN A 182 -18.92 10.96 14.41
C ASN A 182 -19.84 9.76 14.14
N LEU A 183 -19.37 8.60 14.59
CA LEU A 183 -20.12 7.36 14.55
C LEU A 183 -20.98 7.23 15.80
N ALA A 184 -22.21 6.76 15.62
CA ALA A 184 -23.13 6.47 16.71
C ALA A 184 -23.00 5.00 17.09
N LEU A 185 -22.71 4.75 18.36
CA LEU A 185 -22.71 3.40 18.93
C LEU A 185 -24.14 3.00 19.33
N PHE A 186 -24.36 1.70 19.54
CA PHE A 186 -25.65 1.12 19.99
C PHE A 186 -26.84 1.28 19.03
N THR A 187 -26.62 1.85 17.85
CA THR A 187 -27.63 1.94 16.79
C THR A 187 -27.05 1.37 15.51
N PRO A 188 -27.71 0.36 14.89
CA PRO A 188 -27.21 -0.22 13.65
C PRO A 188 -27.29 0.78 12.50
N TYR A 189 -26.32 0.70 11.61
CA TYR A 189 -26.26 1.37 10.32
C TYR A 189 -26.86 0.51 9.22
N GLU A 190 -27.40 1.16 8.19
CA GLU A 190 -27.61 0.58 6.87
C GLU A 190 -26.53 1.13 5.95
N ILE A 191 -25.83 0.24 5.25
CA ILE A 191 -24.70 0.58 4.37
C ILE A 191 -24.88 -0.10 3.01
N TRP A 192 -24.64 0.64 1.94
CA TRP A 192 -24.66 0.13 0.57
C TRP A 192 -23.66 0.88 -0.31
N VAL A 193 -23.40 0.36 -1.50
CA VAL A 193 -22.50 0.98 -2.48
C VAL A 193 -23.25 1.18 -3.78
N GLU A 194 -23.16 2.40 -4.31
CA GLU A 194 -23.64 2.76 -5.65
C GLU A 194 -22.46 2.81 -6.61
N ALA A 195 -22.55 2.05 -7.70
CA ALA A 195 -21.61 2.08 -8.81
C ALA A 195 -22.27 2.74 -10.01
N ALA A 196 -21.60 3.72 -10.63
CA ALA A 196 -22.13 4.43 -11.79
C ALA A 196 -21.04 4.74 -12.83
N ASN A 197 -21.39 4.60 -14.10
CA ASN A 197 -20.63 5.11 -15.23
C ASN A 197 -21.57 5.66 -16.30
N GLN A 198 -21.03 6.07 -17.44
CA GLN A 198 -21.80 6.67 -18.54
C GLN A 198 -22.77 5.69 -19.22
N LEU A 199 -22.65 4.38 -18.97
CA LEU A 199 -23.52 3.33 -19.53
C LEU A 199 -24.62 2.87 -18.57
N GLY A 200 -24.55 3.25 -17.28
CA GLY A 200 -25.58 2.89 -16.31
C GLY A 200 -25.11 2.95 -14.86
N SER A 201 -25.99 2.52 -13.96
CA SER A 201 -25.73 2.42 -12.53
C SER A 201 -26.24 1.11 -11.94
N ALA A 202 -25.61 0.68 -10.86
CA ALA A 202 -26.01 -0.49 -10.09
C ALA A 202 -25.74 -0.27 -8.60
N THR A 203 -26.63 -0.78 -7.76
CA THR A 203 -26.57 -0.63 -6.31
C THR A 203 -26.43 -1.99 -5.65
N SER A 204 -25.58 -2.08 -4.63
CA SER A 204 -25.44 -3.29 -3.83
C SER A 204 -26.71 -3.57 -3.01
N ASP A 205 -26.79 -4.80 -2.48
CA ASP A 205 -27.74 -5.09 -1.42
C ASP A 205 -27.39 -4.27 -0.15
N ILE A 206 -28.40 -3.88 0.63
CA ILE A 206 -28.20 -3.11 1.87
C ILE A 206 -27.69 -4.05 2.96
N THR A 207 -26.55 -3.69 3.56
CA THR A 207 -25.95 -4.41 4.68
C THR A 207 -26.26 -3.68 5.99
N THR A 208 -26.89 -4.38 6.93
CA THR A 208 -27.07 -3.85 8.29
C THR A 208 -25.83 -4.13 9.13
N LEU A 209 -25.27 -3.08 9.73
CA LEU A 209 -24.02 -3.13 10.48
C LEU A 209 -24.16 -2.47 11.86
N ASP A 210 -23.89 -3.22 12.92
CA ASP A 210 -23.60 -2.61 14.22
C ASP A 210 -22.08 -2.49 14.37
N ILE A 211 -21.60 -1.29 14.69
CA ILE A 211 -20.17 -1.01 14.87
C ILE A 211 -19.56 -1.93 15.93
N LEU A 212 -20.33 -2.23 16.99
CA LEU A 212 -19.88 -3.07 18.10
C LEU A 212 -19.70 -4.54 17.68
N ASN A 213 -20.28 -4.95 16.55
CA ASN A 213 -20.10 -6.30 16.00
C ASN A 213 -18.87 -6.44 15.10
N VAL A 214 -18.19 -5.35 14.76
CA VAL A 214 -17.05 -5.34 13.82
C VAL A 214 -15.83 -4.62 14.39
N VAL A 215 -15.70 -4.60 15.71
CA VAL A 215 -14.58 -3.95 16.39
C VAL A 215 -13.30 -4.75 16.19
N THR A 216 -12.23 -4.07 15.83
CA THR A 216 -10.84 -4.53 15.94
C THR A 216 -10.07 -3.54 16.79
N THR A 217 -8.93 -3.96 17.34
CA THR A 217 -8.01 -3.07 18.06
C THR A 217 -6.66 -3.01 17.37
N ASP A 218 -5.81 -2.10 17.84
CA ASP A 218 -4.39 -2.16 17.53
C ASP A 218 -3.74 -3.43 18.12
N PRO A 219 -2.68 -3.96 17.49
CA PRO A 219 -1.92 -5.06 18.06
C PRO A 219 -1.31 -4.68 19.42
N PRO A 220 -1.10 -5.64 20.34
CA PRO A 220 -0.45 -5.39 21.61
C PRO A 220 0.92 -4.71 21.44
N ALA A 221 1.16 -3.66 22.22
CA ALA A 221 2.41 -2.92 22.20
C ALA A 221 3.41 -3.48 23.22
N ASN A 222 4.69 -3.11 23.07
CA ASN A 222 5.76 -3.42 24.03
C ASN A 222 5.87 -4.91 24.39
N VAL A 223 5.80 -5.78 23.38
CA VAL A 223 6.02 -7.22 23.59
C VAL A 223 7.49 -7.44 23.97
N GLN A 224 7.70 -8.01 25.15
CA GLN A 224 9.00 -8.35 25.72
C GLN A 224 9.06 -9.83 26.01
N VAL A 225 10.20 -10.45 25.71
CA VAL A 225 10.48 -11.85 26.04
C VAL A 225 11.73 -11.90 26.90
N SER A 226 11.67 -12.56 28.05
CA SER A 226 12.78 -12.65 28.99
C SER A 226 12.91 -14.07 29.58
N ARG A 227 14.10 -14.39 30.08
CA ARG A 227 14.38 -15.67 30.73
C ARG A 227 13.73 -15.75 32.10
N VAL A 228 13.42 -16.96 32.53
CA VAL A 228 12.93 -17.23 33.89
C VAL A 228 14.07 -17.82 34.72
N GLY A 229 14.91 -16.93 35.27
CA GLY A 229 16.15 -17.37 35.93
C GLY A 229 17.00 -18.22 35.00
N ASP A 230 17.45 -19.37 35.51
CA ASP A 230 18.30 -20.33 34.78
C ASP A 230 17.52 -21.50 34.16
N LEU A 231 16.18 -21.43 34.12
CA LEU A 231 15.36 -22.47 33.51
C LEU A 231 15.55 -22.48 31.99
N ASP A 232 16.07 -23.60 31.48
CA ASP A 232 16.50 -23.79 30.10
C ASP A 232 15.37 -24.18 29.14
N ASP A 233 14.18 -24.44 29.66
CA ASP A 233 13.00 -24.83 28.89
C ASP A 233 11.89 -23.77 28.89
N GLN A 234 12.15 -22.58 29.46
CA GLN A 234 11.11 -21.60 29.78
C GLN A 234 11.46 -20.14 29.47
N LEU A 235 10.47 -19.40 28.97
CA LEU A 235 10.53 -17.96 28.72
C LEU A 235 9.26 -17.27 29.27
N THR A 236 9.41 -16.05 29.77
CA THR A 236 8.30 -15.17 30.14
C THR A 236 8.08 -14.13 29.05
N ILE A 237 6.83 -13.98 28.64
CA ILE A 237 6.37 -12.97 27.69
C ILE A 237 5.53 -11.96 28.46
N ARG A 238 5.77 -10.66 28.21
CA ARG A 238 4.97 -9.55 28.74
C ARG A 238 4.62 -8.59 27.62
N TRP A 239 3.45 -7.98 27.68
CA TRP A 239 3.00 -6.97 26.71
C TRP A 239 2.17 -5.91 27.40
N ALA A 240 2.02 -4.76 26.74
CA ALA A 240 1.06 -3.74 27.16
C ALA A 240 -0.30 -4.02 26.52
N SER A 241 -1.38 -3.91 27.30
CA SER A 241 -2.72 -3.78 26.73
C SER A 241 -2.80 -2.49 25.92
N SER A 242 -3.54 -2.49 24.81
CA SER A 242 -3.80 -1.24 24.08
C SER A 242 -4.45 -0.21 25.03
N HIS A 243 -4.18 1.08 24.81
CA HIS A 243 -4.73 2.11 25.69
C HIS A 243 -6.26 2.17 25.59
N GLU A 244 -6.79 1.76 24.44
CA GLU A 244 -8.20 1.73 24.07
C GLU A 244 -8.94 0.54 24.69
N LEU A 245 -8.22 -0.49 25.15
CA LEU A 245 -8.78 -1.57 25.97
C LEU A 245 -9.04 -1.15 27.43
N LYS A 246 -8.64 0.06 27.83
CA LYS A 246 -9.01 0.64 29.12
C LYS A 246 -10.42 1.25 29.11
N ASP A 247 -11.02 1.38 27.93
CA ASP A 247 -12.40 1.81 27.79
C ASP A 247 -13.34 0.69 28.28
N VAL A 248 -14.37 1.05 29.04
CA VAL A 248 -15.25 0.09 29.76
C VAL A 248 -16.07 -0.81 28.81
N LEU A 249 -15.97 -0.58 27.50
CA LEU A 249 -16.81 -1.22 26.50
C LEU A 249 -16.44 -2.67 26.20
N PHE A 250 -15.20 -3.14 26.42
CA PHE A 250 -14.82 -4.52 26.12
C PHE A 250 -13.59 -5.00 26.88
N GLN A 251 -13.47 -6.32 27.02
CA GLN A 251 -12.28 -7.01 27.49
C GLN A 251 -11.44 -7.50 26.31
N ALA A 252 -10.20 -7.97 26.54
CA ALA A 252 -9.40 -8.64 25.52
C ALA A 252 -9.10 -10.08 25.89
N LYS A 253 -9.11 -10.95 24.87
CA LYS A 253 -8.37 -12.21 24.88
C LYS A 253 -7.11 -12.07 24.04
N TYR A 254 -6.04 -12.76 24.43
CA TYR A 254 -4.79 -12.75 23.69
C TYR A 254 -4.45 -14.12 23.12
N GLN A 255 -3.81 -14.11 21.97
CA GLN A 255 -3.21 -15.28 21.33
C GLN A 255 -1.73 -15.01 21.13
N ILE A 256 -0.90 -16.01 21.43
CA ILE A 256 0.55 -15.94 21.25
C ILE A 256 0.94 -16.92 20.15
N ARG A 257 1.84 -16.50 19.27
CA ARG A 257 2.55 -17.43 18.39
C ARG A 257 4.05 -17.32 18.58
N TYR A 258 4.73 -18.44 18.50
CA TYR A 258 6.17 -18.49 18.62
C TYR A 258 6.79 -19.48 17.63
N ARG A 259 8.01 -19.19 17.19
CA ARG A 259 8.77 -20.07 16.30
C ARG A 259 10.26 -19.95 16.57
N LEU A 260 10.99 -20.90 16.05
CA LEU A 260 12.46 -20.88 16.01
C LEU A 260 12.91 -19.95 14.87
N GLU A 261 14.12 -19.42 14.98
CA GLU A 261 14.73 -18.60 13.91
C GLU A 261 14.71 -19.31 12.56
N GLU A 262 15.15 -20.56 12.56
CA GLU A 262 15.27 -21.46 11.41
C GLU A 262 13.95 -22.11 10.95
N SER A 263 12.88 -22.00 11.75
CA SER A 263 11.56 -22.57 11.42
C SER A 263 10.69 -21.52 10.72
N VAL A 264 9.98 -21.95 9.67
CA VAL A 264 8.90 -21.16 9.07
C VAL A 264 7.56 -21.40 9.78
N GLU A 265 7.42 -22.52 10.48
CA GLU A 265 6.20 -22.91 11.17
C GLU A 265 6.08 -22.20 12.52
N TRP A 266 4.89 -21.67 12.79
CA TRP A 266 4.51 -21.04 14.04
C TRP A 266 3.74 -22.01 14.93
N LYS A 267 4.17 -22.14 16.18
CA LYS A 267 3.38 -22.76 17.25
C LYS A 267 2.48 -21.71 17.87
N VAL A 268 1.25 -22.09 18.23
CA VAL A 268 0.22 -21.16 18.71
C VAL A 268 -0.25 -21.56 20.11
N VAL A 269 -0.48 -20.54 20.95
CA VAL A 269 -1.18 -20.63 22.24
C VAL A 269 -2.45 -19.82 22.11
N ASP A 270 -3.59 -20.51 22.01
CA ASP A 270 -4.85 -19.95 21.48
C ASP A 270 -5.60 -19.02 22.42
N ASP A 271 -5.62 -19.30 23.73
CA ASP A 271 -6.36 -18.49 24.71
C ASP A 271 -5.50 -18.22 25.95
N VAL A 272 -5.05 -16.98 26.07
CA VAL A 272 -4.30 -16.49 27.23
C VAL A 272 -5.20 -15.65 28.17
N GLY A 273 -6.51 -15.62 27.90
CA GLY A 273 -7.48 -14.82 28.64
C GLY A 273 -7.15 -13.33 28.60
N ASN A 274 -7.60 -12.59 29.62
CA ASN A 274 -7.31 -11.16 29.78
C ASN A 274 -6.05 -10.92 30.63
N GLN A 275 -4.95 -11.57 30.25
CA GLN A 275 -3.65 -11.42 30.91
C GLN A 275 -2.71 -10.57 30.06
N THR A 276 -1.74 -9.93 30.69
CA THR A 276 -0.66 -9.17 30.02
C THR A 276 0.71 -9.83 30.16
N SER A 277 0.73 -11.05 30.69
CA SER A 277 1.93 -11.89 30.76
C SER A 277 1.60 -13.37 30.63
N CYS A 278 2.52 -14.14 30.07
CA CYS A 278 2.41 -15.59 29.91
C CYS A 278 3.78 -16.24 30.02
N ARG A 279 3.84 -17.43 30.61
CA ARG A 279 5.06 -18.24 30.69
C ARG A 279 4.96 -19.38 29.69
N LEU A 280 5.86 -19.40 28.71
CA LEU A 280 6.03 -20.52 27.79
C LEU A 280 6.96 -21.55 28.41
N ALA A 281 6.56 -22.82 28.35
CA ALA A 281 7.31 -23.97 28.83
C ALA A 281 7.48 -25.02 27.72
N GLY A 282 8.35 -26.01 27.93
CA GLY A 282 8.64 -27.06 26.96
C GLY A 282 9.44 -26.56 25.75
N LEU A 283 10.26 -25.53 25.96
CA LEU A 283 11.17 -25.00 24.94
C LEU A 283 12.48 -25.79 24.93
N ARG A 284 13.21 -25.73 23.81
CA ARG A 284 14.55 -26.32 23.70
C ARG A 284 15.57 -25.42 24.39
N SER A 285 16.54 -26.01 25.07
CA SER A 285 17.64 -25.28 25.70
C SER A 285 18.56 -24.63 24.67
N GLY A 286 19.19 -23.52 25.06
CA GLY A 286 20.15 -22.77 24.23
C GLY A 286 19.60 -22.25 22.90
N THR A 287 18.28 -22.08 22.79
CA THR A 287 17.59 -21.87 21.50
C THR A 287 16.90 -20.51 21.45
N VAL A 288 17.01 -19.81 20.31
CA VAL A 288 16.36 -18.50 20.07
C VAL A 288 14.93 -18.69 19.58
N TYR A 289 13.99 -17.99 20.21
CA TYR A 289 12.58 -17.97 19.83
C TYR A 289 12.13 -16.56 19.44
N PHE A 290 11.39 -16.48 18.35
CA PHE A 290 10.62 -15.30 17.96
C PHE A 290 9.18 -15.47 18.43
N VAL A 291 8.61 -14.42 19.02
CA VAL A 291 7.29 -14.40 19.63
C VAL A 291 6.51 -13.20 19.11
N GLN A 292 5.24 -13.41 18.80
CA GLN A 292 4.28 -12.36 18.50
C GLN A 292 3.00 -12.58 19.29
N VAL A 293 2.32 -11.49 19.62
CA VAL A 293 1.05 -11.49 20.35
C VAL A 293 0.02 -10.72 19.53
N ARG A 294 -1.23 -11.18 19.54
CA ARG A 294 -2.37 -10.43 19.04
C ARG A 294 -3.52 -10.50 20.05
N CYS A 295 -4.50 -9.62 19.90
CA CYS A 295 -5.65 -9.54 20.78
C CYS A 295 -6.97 -9.61 20.02
N ASN A 296 -8.01 -10.07 20.71
CA ASN A 296 -9.38 -10.07 20.25
C ASN A 296 -10.27 -9.38 21.29
N PRO A 297 -11.01 -8.32 20.92
CA PRO A 297 -11.99 -7.72 21.81
C PRO A 297 -13.16 -8.69 22.06
N VAL A 298 -13.44 -8.98 23.33
CA VAL A 298 -14.49 -9.88 23.78
C VAL A 298 -15.32 -9.23 24.89
N GLY A 299 -16.52 -9.73 25.16
CA GLY A 299 -17.40 -9.15 26.18
C GLY A 299 -17.76 -7.70 25.86
N ILE A 300 -17.96 -7.40 24.57
CA ILE A 300 -18.25 -6.05 24.10
C ILE A 300 -19.65 -5.65 24.58
N TYR A 301 -19.75 -4.60 25.40
CA TYR A 301 -21.01 -4.08 25.90
C TYR A 301 -21.91 -3.67 24.74
N GLY A 302 -23.13 -4.23 24.68
CA GLY A 302 -24.07 -4.01 23.58
C GLY A 302 -23.91 -4.97 22.40
N SER A 303 -22.93 -5.88 22.41
CA SER A 303 -22.77 -6.93 21.40
C SER A 303 -22.74 -8.34 22.02
N ARG A 304 -23.23 -9.32 21.26
CA ARG A 304 -23.11 -10.75 21.61
C ARG A 304 -21.98 -11.46 20.85
N LYS A 305 -21.27 -10.73 19.97
CA LYS A 305 -20.20 -11.27 19.15
C LYS A 305 -18.85 -10.87 19.73
N ALA A 306 -17.86 -11.76 19.61
CA ALA A 306 -16.47 -11.34 19.71
C ALA A 306 -16.15 -10.46 18.50
N GLY A 307 -15.23 -9.51 18.67
CA GLY A 307 -14.77 -8.72 17.55
C GLY A 307 -13.75 -9.47 16.69
N ILE A 308 -13.02 -8.68 15.91
CA ILE A 308 -12.05 -9.13 14.94
C ILE A 308 -10.67 -9.14 15.60
N TRP A 309 -9.91 -10.20 15.37
CA TRP A 309 -8.52 -10.29 15.83
C TRP A 309 -7.70 -9.15 15.24
N SER A 310 -6.90 -8.49 16.09
CA SER A 310 -5.89 -7.55 15.63
C SER A 310 -4.80 -8.24 14.82
N ASP A 311 -4.03 -7.42 14.11
CA ASP A 311 -2.79 -7.87 13.49
C ASP A 311 -1.84 -8.45 14.55
N TRP A 312 -0.84 -9.20 14.09
CA TRP A 312 0.24 -9.64 14.98
C TRP A 312 1.13 -8.46 15.37
N SER A 313 1.54 -8.41 16.64
CA SER A 313 2.54 -7.44 17.11
C SER A 313 3.85 -7.55 16.33
N HIS A 314 4.69 -6.53 16.46
CA HIS A 314 6.10 -6.68 16.08
C HIS A 314 6.73 -7.88 16.82
N PRO A 315 7.60 -8.65 16.15
CA PRO A 315 8.22 -9.81 16.74
C PRO A 315 9.23 -9.41 17.82
N ALA A 316 9.20 -10.12 18.95
CA ALA A 316 10.19 -10.02 20.01
C ALA A 316 10.95 -11.35 20.10
N ALA A 317 12.22 -11.31 20.54
CA ALA A 317 13.05 -12.51 20.59
C ALA A 317 13.83 -12.62 21.90
N ALA A 318 14.02 -13.86 22.35
CA ALA A 318 14.93 -14.22 23.44
C ALA A 318 15.42 -15.66 23.25
N SER A 319 16.53 -16.01 23.87
CA SER A 319 16.99 -17.39 23.94
C SER A 319 16.83 -17.99 25.32
N THR A 320 16.52 -19.28 25.36
CA THR A 320 16.59 -20.07 26.59
C THR A 320 18.04 -20.25 27.06
N PRO A 321 18.29 -20.37 28.37
CA PRO A 321 19.57 -20.83 28.92
C PRO A 321 20.03 -22.15 28.28
N SER A 322 21.34 -22.40 28.26
CA SER A 322 21.89 -23.70 27.86
C SER A 322 21.99 -24.62 29.08
N SER A 323 21.59 -25.88 28.96
CA SER A 323 21.65 -26.86 30.06
C SER A 323 23.07 -27.26 30.46
N GLN A 324 24.09 -26.85 29.68
CA GLN A 324 25.49 -27.29 29.84
C GLN A 324 26.24 -26.71 31.05
N GLN A 325 25.55 -26.16 32.06
CA GLN A 325 26.19 -25.50 33.22
C GLN A 325 25.74 -26.01 34.60
N LEU A 326 25.35 -27.28 34.73
CA LEU A 326 25.08 -27.90 36.05
C LEU A 326 25.98 -29.10 36.40
N LYS A 327 27.04 -29.38 35.62
CA LYS A 327 28.10 -30.34 36.00
C LYS A 327 29.49 -29.82 35.65
N SER A 328 29.94 -28.81 36.39
CA SER A 328 31.37 -28.64 36.68
C SER A 328 31.49 -27.85 37.99
N GLY A 329 31.44 -28.58 39.10
CA GLY A 329 32.08 -28.09 40.32
C GLY A 329 33.58 -27.97 40.10
N SER A 330 34.20 -27.07 40.87
CA SER A 330 35.63 -26.79 40.96
C SER A 330 36.15 -25.67 40.05
N CYS A 331 36.63 -24.62 40.71
CA CYS A 331 37.34 -23.48 40.17
C CYS A 331 38.58 -23.93 39.39
N ASP A 332 38.58 -23.76 38.07
CA ASP A 332 39.60 -23.04 37.30
C ASP A 332 39.40 -23.34 35.81
N SER A 333 38.96 -22.33 35.06
CA SER A 333 39.06 -22.38 33.61
C SER A 333 39.40 -20.99 33.08
N LYS A 334 40.64 -20.90 32.58
CA LYS A 334 41.26 -19.74 31.92
C LYS A 334 40.28 -19.01 30.99
N PRO A 335 40.31 -17.67 30.94
CA PRO A 335 39.46 -16.90 30.05
C PRO A 335 39.83 -17.20 28.58
N SER A 336 38.91 -17.81 27.84
CA SER A 336 39.08 -18.11 26.43
C SER A 336 39.31 -16.80 25.63
N GLN A 337 40.34 -16.82 24.79
CA GLN A 337 41.00 -15.66 24.15
C GLN A 337 40.06 -14.65 23.46
N ARG A 338 38.85 -15.06 23.05
CA ARG A 338 37.88 -14.21 22.33
C ARG A 338 37.36 -13.03 23.16
N ASN A 339 37.20 -13.21 24.47
CA ASN A 339 36.81 -12.13 25.39
C ASN A 339 37.97 -11.16 25.67
N SER A 340 39.22 -11.65 25.60
CA SER A 340 40.41 -10.82 25.79
C SER A 340 40.67 -9.91 24.57
N THR A 341 40.42 -10.41 23.35
CA THR A 341 40.60 -9.65 22.12
C THR A 341 39.56 -8.54 22.00
N LEU A 342 38.29 -8.83 22.30
CA LEU A 342 37.22 -7.82 22.27
C LEU A 342 37.45 -6.72 23.32
N ARG A 343 37.81 -7.10 24.55
CA ARG A 343 38.15 -6.12 25.61
C ARG A 343 39.35 -5.25 25.23
N ARG A 344 40.36 -5.82 24.56
CA ARG A 344 41.53 -5.07 24.09
C ARG A 344 41.16 -4.11 22.96
N GLU A 345 40.35 -4.54 21.99
CA GLU A 345 39.88 -3.68 20.90
C GLU A 345 39.01 -2.53 21.42
N LEU A 346 38.08 -2.80 22.34
CA LEU A 346 37.25 -1.76 22.95
C LEU A 346 38.09 -0.75 23.72
N LYS A 347 39.09 -1.19 24.50
CA LYS A 347 40.02 -0.26 25.18
C LYS A 347 40.78 0.63 24.20
N GLN A 348 41.24 0.09 23.07
CA GLN A 348 41.93 0.87 22.04
C GLN A 348 40.99 1.87 21.34
N PHE A 349 39.75 1.45 21.05
CA PHE A 349 38.72 2.31 20.50
C PHE A 349 38.40 3.49 21.43
N PHE A 350 38.10 3.23 22.71
CA PHE A 350 37.80 4.30 23.68
C PHE A 350 38.99 5.25 23.91
N GLY A 351 40.21 4.72 23.90
CA GLY A 351 41.42 5.54 23.97
C GLY A 351 41.60 6.45 22.74
N TRP A 352 41.22 5.97 21.55
CA TRP A 352 41.23 6.77 20.33
C TRP A 352 40.13 7.84 20.33
N VAL A 353 38.91 7.49 20.76
CA VAL A 353 37.78 8.42 20.86
C VAL A 353 38.11 9.60 21.78
N ARG A 354 38.72 9.37 22.95
CA ARG A 354 39.16 10.47 23.85
C ARG A 354 40.14 11.46 23.22
N LYS A 355 40.87 11.06 22.18
CA LYS A 355 41.89 11.89 21.53
C LYS A 355 41.37 12.59 20.27
N HIS A 356 40.31 12.08 19.66
CA HIS A 356 39.85 12.52 18.33
C HIS A 356 38.40 13.01 18.30
N ALA A 357 37.62 12.77 19.36
CA ALA A 357 36.28 13.29 19.51
C ALA A 357 36.24 14.26 20.70
N ASN A 358 36.15 15.56 20.40
CA ASN A 358 35.93 16.59 21.42
C ASN A 358 34.42 16.75 21.65
N GLY A 359 33.94 16.26 22.79
CA GLY A 359 32.54 16.39 23.22
C GLY A 359 31.81 15.06 23.34
N CYS A 360 31.02 14.90 24.41
CA CYS A 360 30.18 13.73 24.65
C CYS A 360 28.94 13.75 23.74
N SER A 361 29.10 13.41 22.46
CA SER A 361 27.98 13.14 21.56
C SER A 361 28.02 11.69 21.06
N GLY A 362 26.80 11.12 20.98
CA GLY A 362 26.45 9.70 20.86
C GLY A 362 27.47 8.76 20.20
N MET A 363 27.87 7.75 20.96
CA MET A 363 28.59 6.57 20.45
C MET A 363 27.77 5.95 19.32
N SER A 364 28.30 5.96 18.10
CA SER A 364 27.61 5.44 16.92
C SER A 364 28.48 4.43 16.19
N ILE A 365 27.84 3.53 15.45
CA ILE A 365 28.53 2.53 14.62
C ILE A 365 29.49 3.19 13.61
N LYS A 366 29.14 4.40 13.12
CA LYS A 366 29.96 5.19 12.19
C LYS A 366 31.32 5.59 12.79
N LEU A 367 31.37 5.92 14.09
CA LEU A 367 32.62 6.25 14.77
C LEU A 367 33.53 5.03 14.92
N TYR A 368 32.95 3.86 15.17
CA TYR A 368 33.68 2.61 15.28
C TYR A 368 34.32 2.23 13.93
N ASP A 369 33.60 2.39 12.83
CA ASP A 369 34.13 2.13 11.48
C ASP A 369 35.26 3.08 11.09
N GLN A 370 35.15 4.38 11.42
CA GLN A 370 36.21 5.36 11.21
C GLN A 370 37.50 4.97 11.95
N TRP A 371 37.38 4.52 13.21
CA TRP A 371 38.53 4.03 13.97
C TRP A 371 39.18 2.79 13.35
N ARG A 372 38.39 1.82 12.87
CA ARG A 372 38.90 0.60 12.21
C ARG A 372 39.70 0.93 10.96
N VAL A 373 39.24 1.89 10.15
CA VAL A 373 39.96 2.38 8.96
C VAL A 373 41.25 3.09 9.35
N TRP A 374 41.24 3.91 10.40
CA TRP A 374 42.44 4.56 10.94
C TRP A 374 43.49 3.53 11.41
N LEU A 375 43.06 2.50 12.14
CA LEU A 375 43.92 1.42 12.63
C LEU A 375 44.64 0.70 11.47
N GLN A 376 43.90 0.38 10.41
CA GLN A 376 44.47 -0.27 9.21
C GLN A 376 45.47 0.62 8.46
N LYS A 377 45.21 1.93 8.36
CA LYS A 377 46.15 2.89 7.76
C LYS A 377 47.45 3.00 8.56
N SER A 378 47.36 3.10 9.90
CA SER A 378 48.53 3.17 10.79
C SER A 378 49.43 1.92 10.69
N HIS A 379 48.84 0.72 10.60
CA HIS A 379 49.60 -0.51 10.41
C HIS A 379 50.31 -0.58 9.05
N LYS A 380 49.73 -0.03 7.98
CA LYS A 380 50.40 0.07 6.66
C LYS A 380 51.60 1.01 6.69
N THR A 381 51.51 2.17 7.37
CA THR A 381 52.63 3.11 7.48
C THR A 381 53.79 2.53 8.31
N ARG A 382 53.48 1.75 9.35
CA ARG A 382 54.51 1.08 10.19
C ARG A 382 55.27 -0.02 9.45
N ASN A 383 54.61 -0.73 8.51
CA ASN A 383 55.23 -1.80 7.73
C ASN A 383 56.06 -1.30 6.53
N GLN A 384 55.90 -0.05 6.09
CA GLN A 384 56.73 0.54 5.03
C GLN A 384 58.05 1.12 5.53
N VAL A 385 58.16 1.47 6.81
CA VAL A 385 59.42 1.97 7.40
C VAL A 385 60.41 0.83 7.72
N GLY A 386 59.94 -0.42 7.82
CA GLY A 386 60.76 -1.60 8.16
C GLY A 386 61.34 -2.40 6.99
N LYS A 387 61.18 -1.97 5.73
CA LYS A 387 61.65 -2.69 4.52
C LYS A 387 62.62 -1.88 3.65
N ARG A 388 63.54 -1.14 4.29
CA ARG A 388 64.78 -0.66 3.66
C ARG A 388 65.94 -0.97 4.58
N ASN A 389 66.38 -2.22 4.59
CA ASN A 389 67.75 -2.67 4.83
C ASN A 389 67.79 -4.19 4.71
N LEU A 390 68.83 -4.70 4.05
CA LEU A 390 69.16 -6.10 3.73
C LEU A 390 68.72 -6.57 2.33
N SER A 391 69.47 -6.11 1.33
CA SER A 391 69.71 -6.84 0.09
C SER A 391 71.10 -7.47 0.16
N LEU A 392 71.10 -8.79 0.37
CA LEU A 392 71.83 -9.81 -0.39
C LEU A 392 73.34 -9.63 -0.61
N SER A 393 74.10 -10.47 0.09
CA SER A 393 75.30 -11.10 -0.45
C SER A 393 75.33 -12.53 0.08
N PHE A 394 75.28 -13.54 -0.80
CA PHE A 394 76.20 -14.68 -0.85
C PHE A 394 75.81 -15.65 -1.96
N TYR A 395 76.87 -16.19 -2.54
CA TYR A 395 77.02 -16.92 -3.80
C TYR A 395 76.87 -18.45 -3.67
N TYR A 396 76.63 -19.09 -4.82
CA TYR A 396 77.01 -20.44 -5.29
C TYR A 396 76.53 -21.72 -4.55
N LEU A 397 75.84 -22.62 -5.28
CA LEU A 397 76.44 -23.82 -5.92
C LEU A 397 75.41 -24.64 -6.73
N PHE A 398 75.86 -25.07 -7.92
CA PHE A 398 75.26 -25.89 -8.99
C PHE A 398 74.25 -25.25 -9.95
#